data_AF-A0A6V7LRA0-F1
#
_entry.id   AF-A0A6V7LRA0-F1
#
_cell.length_a   1.000
_cell.length_b   1.000
_cell.length_c   1.000
_cell.angle_alpha   90.00
_cell.angle_beta   90.00
_cell.angle_gamma   90.00
#
_symmetry.space_group_name_H-M   'P 1'
#
loop_
_entity.id
_entity.type
_entity.pdbx_description
1 polymer ?
#
loop_
_entity_poly.entity_id
_entity_poly.type
_entity_poly.pdbx_seq_one_letter_code
_entity_poly.pdbx_strand_id
1 'polypeptide(L)'
;MALLTRYWSLDLLAMLISLVSLLYLYMTRNFNYWKKRGVTQIPPIPFFGNFKEILLQQRSPGHFFREWYNKYAPLPYVGFHVLDKPFLMIRDPELVKHILVKDANYFQDKHLTANSNDTLSAANLFLIKNPAWKYLRSKLTSVYTAGKLKKMFDLMIDVCKDLETYLESCHLD
;
A
#
# COMPACT_ATOMS: atom_id res chain seq x y z
N MET A 1 -25.01 40.52 -12.60
CA MET A 1 -25.92 40.52 -11.44
C MET A 1 -25.22 39.74 -10.34
N ALA A 2 -25.23 40.25 -9.11
CA ALA A 2 -24.74 39.49 -7.96
C ALA A 2 -25.80 38.46 -7.56
N LEU A 3 -25.37 37.26 -7.14
CA LEU A 3 -26.22 36.08 -6.96
C LEU A 3 -26.93 36.06 -5.60
N LEU A 4 -26.32 36.63 -4.54
CA LEU A 4 -26.83 36.58 -3.17
C LEU A 4 -26.75 37.91 -2.42
N THR A 5 -25.69 38.69 -2.63
CA THR A 5 -25.50 40.02 -2.00
C THR A 5 -25.42 41.12 -3.05
N ARG A 6 -25.39 42.39 -2.66
CA ARG A 6 -25.24 43.52 -3.60
C ARG A 6 -23.83 43.60 -4.22
N TYR A 7 -22.85 42.87 -3.67
CA TYR A 7 -21.45 42.93 -4.05
C TYR A 7 -20.95 41.56 -4.52
N TRP A 8 -20.60 41.46 -5.81
CA TRP A 8 -20.08 40.24 -6.43
C TRP A 8 -18.85 39.62 -5.71
N SER A 9 -18.02 40.45 -5.07
CA SER A 9 -16.85 40.00 -4.30
C SER A 9 -17.23 39.22 -3.04
N LEU A 10 -18.32 39.59 -2.36
CA LEU A 10 -18.83 38.87 -1.18
C LEU A 10 -19.42 37.51 -1.58
N ASP A 11 -20.12 37.46 -2.72
CA ASP A 11 -20.67 36.21 -3.26
C ASP A 11 -19.55 35.23 -3.63
N LEU A 12 -18.49 35.70 -4.28
CA LEU A 12 -17.29 34.89 -4.59
C LEU A 12 -16.61 34.36 -3.32
N LEU A 13 -16.46 35.21 -2.30
CA LEU A 13 -15.86 34.81 -1.03
C LEU A 13 -16.71 33.74 -0.32
N ALA A 14 -18.03 33.91 -0.29
CA ALA A 14 -18.95 32.94 0.31
C ALA A 14 -18.91 31.59 -0.42
N MET A 15 -18.89 31.60 -1.75
CA MET A 15 -18.72 30.37 -2.55
C MET A 15 -17.39 29.68 -2.27
N LEU A 16 -16.30 30.44 -2.17
CA LEU A 16 -14.98 29.89 -1.85
C LEU A 16 -14.95 29.25 -0.45
N ILE A 17 -15.49 29.93 0.56
CA ILE A 17 -15.57 29.41 1.93
C ILE A 17 -16.42 28.12 1.98
N SER A 18 -17.56 28.11 1.29
CA SER A 18 -18.43 26.93 1.17
C SER A 18 -17.69 25.77 0.52
N LEU A 19 -17.00 26.02 -0.60
CA LEU A 19 -16.22 25.00 -1.30
C LEU A 19 -15.09 24.44 -0.43
N VAL A 20 -14.32 25.29 0.25
CA VAL A 20 -13.25 24.88 1.16
C VAL A 20 -13.80 24.07 2.34
N SER A 21 -14.95 24.47 2.89
CA SER A 21 -15.60 23.76 4.00
C SER A 21 -16.09 22.38 3.57
N LEU A 22 -16.77 22.28 2.41
CA LEU A 22 -17.20 21.01 1.84
C LEU A 22 -16.01 20.09 1.56
N LEU A 23 -14.93 20.64 0.99
CA LEU A 23 -13.71 19.89 0.73
C LEU A 23 -13.07 19.38 2.02
N TYR A 24 -12.98 20.23 3.05
CA TYR A 24 -12.46 19.84 4.36
C TYR A 24 -13.28 18.72 5.00
N LEU A 25 -14.61 18.86 5.02
CA LEU A 25 -15.51 17.84 5.58
C LEU A 25 -15.43 16.52 4.81
N TYR A 26 -15.37 16.59 3.47
CA TYR A 26 -15.22 15.41 2.62
C TYR A 26 -13.91 14.67 2.93
N MET A 27 -12.79 15.39 3.02
CA MET A 27 -11.47 14.81 3.27
C MET A 27 -11.31 14.26 4.70
N THR A 28 -12.01 14.83 5.68
CA THR A 28 -11.89 14.44 7.09
C THR A 28 -12.99 13.47 7.55
N ARG A 29 -13.97 13.13 6.71
CA ARG A 29 -15.15 12.31 7.08
C ARG A 29 -14.80 10.99 7.79
N ASN A 30 -13.69 10.38 7.42
CA ASN A 30 -13.26 9.06 7.91
C ASN A 30 -12.18 9.12 9.00
N PHE A 31 -11.71 10.32 9.40
CA PHE A 31 -10.60 10.46 10.34
C PHE A 31 -10.93 9.97 11.76
N ASN A 32 -12.20 9.79 12.08
CA ASN A 32 -12.66 9.22 13.34
C ASN A 32 -12.94 7.71 13.26
N TYR A 33 -12.65 7.05 12.13
CA TYR A 33 -12.97 5.64 11.90
C TYR A 33 -12.40 4.71 12.98
N TRP A 34 -11.12 4.88 13.34
CA TRP A 34 -10.43 4.04 14.33
C TRP A 34 -10.77 4.44 15.76
N LYS A 35 -10.82 5.76 16.05
CA LYS A 35 -11.28 6.27 17.35
C LYS A 35 -12.65 5.73 17.74
N LYS A 36 -13.62 5.70 16.82
CA LYS A 36 -14.97 5.14 17.05
C LYS A 36 -14.97 3.64 17.36
N ARG A 37 -13.89 2.93 17.03
CA ARG A 37 -13.70 1.49 17.25
C ARG A 37 -12.77 1.18 18.42
N GLY A 38 -12.37 2.20 19.20
CA GLY A 38 -11.42 2.02 20.31
C GLY A 38 -10.00 1.67 19.87
N VAL A 39 -9.63 1.95 18.61
CA VAL A 39 -8.29 1.65 18.07
C VAL A 39 -7.43 2.91 18.13
N THR A 40 -6.24 2.81 18.73
CA THR A 40 -5.23 3.87 18.70
C THR A 40 -4.86 4.18 17.25
N GLN A 41 -4.93 5.46 16.88
CA GLN A 41 -4.63 5.91 15.52
C GLN A 41 -3.54 6.98 15.50
N ILE A 42 -2.75 6.98 14.43
CA ILE A 42 -1.81 8.07 14.13
C ILE A 42 -2.64 9.28 13.68
N PRO A 43 -2.49 10.48 14.28
CA PRO A 43 -3.28 11.65 13.93
C PRO A 43 -3.14 12.01 12.43
N PRO A 44 -4.22 11.92 11.63
CA PRO A 44 -4.16 12.23 10.21
C PRO A 44 -4.19 13.75 9.97
N ILE A 45 -3.52 14.17 8.90
CA ILE A 45 -3.51 15.55 8.42
C ILE A 45 -4.52 15.65 7.26
N PRO A 46 -5.36 16.71 7.18
CA PRO A 46 -6.23 16.92 6.02
C PRO A 46 -5.47 16.84 4.69
N PHE A 47 -6.12 16.34 3.65
CA PHE A 47 -5.58 16.07 2.30
C PHE A 47 -4.57 14.92 2.20
N PHE A 48 -3.71 14.70 3.19
CA PHE A 48 -2.62 13.71 3.08
C PHE A 48 -2.84 12.45 3.93
N GLY A 49 -3.78 12.50 4.89
CA GLY A 49 -3.87 11.50 5.94
C GLY A 49 -2.55 11.48 6.71
N ASN A 50 -1.93 10.31 6.81
CA ASN A 50 -0.61 10.15 7.43
C ASN A 50 0.53 10.01 6.41
N PHE A 51 0.29 10.20 5.11
CA PHE A 51 1.23 9.84 4.04
C PHE A 51 1.92 11.03 3.37
N LYS A 52 1.85 12.23 3.96
CA LYS A 52 2.42 13.46 3.38
C LYS A 52 3.86 13.29 2.90
N GLU A 53 4.74 12.79 3.76
CA GLU A 53 6.18 12.65 3.47
C GLU A 53 6.47 11.60 2.38
N ILE A 54 5.68 10.53 2.34
CA ILE A 54 5.77 9.52 1.28
C ILE A 54 5.28 10.09 -0.05
N LEU A 55 4.15 10.80 -0.07
CA LEU A 55 3.57 11.40 -1.27
C LEU A 55 4.47 12.50 -1.86
N LEU A 56 5.16 13.24 -1.00
CA LEU A 56 6.16 14.24 -1.41
C LEU A 56 7.54 13.62 -1.71
N GLN A 57 7.66 12.29 -1.70
CA GLN A 57 8.90 11.54 -1.95
C GLN A 57 10.08 11.97 -1.06
N GLN A 58 9.79 12.51 0.13
CA GLN A 58 10.81 12.97 1.08
C GLN A 58 11.42 11.82 1.86
N ARG A 59 10.70 10.70 1.99
CA ARG A 59 11.15 9.50 2.69
C ARG A 59 10.75 8.22 1.97
N SER A 60 11.59 7.20 2.11
CA SER A 60 11.26 5.84 1.66
C SER A 60 10.10 5.27 2.50
N PRO A 61 9.08 4.65 1.87
CA PRO A 61 7.99 4.00 2.59
C PRO A 61 8.45 2.97 3.61
N GLY A 62 9.51 2.21 3.31
CA GLY A 62 10.04 1.18 4.21
C GLY A 62 10.58 1.75 5.52
N HIS A 63 11.37 2.83 5.44
CA HIS A 63 11.86 3.54 6.63
C HIS A 63 10.72 4.15 7.43
N PHE A 64 9.77 4.77 6.73
CA PHE A 64 8.62 5.41 7.35
C PHE A 64 7.75 4.42 8.15
N PHE A 65 7.42 3.26 7.57
CA PHE A 65 6.70 2.22 8.28
C PHE A 65 7.50 1.61 9.43
N ARG A 66 8.82 1.44 9.28
CA ARG A 66 9.70 0.97 10.36
C ARG A 66 9.69 1.91 11.55
N GLU A 67 9.72 3.23 11.32
CA GLU A 67 9.65 4.21 12.40
C GLU A 67 8.34 4.09 13.20
N TRP A 68 7.20 3.98 12.52
CA TRP A 68 5.91 3.75 13.18
C TRP A 68 5.88 2.40 13.89
N TYR A 69 6.41 1.36 13.25
CA TYR A 69 6.58 0.05 13.85
C TYR A 69 7.54 0.09 15.06
N ASN A 70 8.42 1.07 15.23
CA ASN A 70 9.20 1.15 16.46
C ASN A 70 8.50 2.04 17.51
N LYS A 71 7.92 3.15 17.06
CA LYS A 71 7.26 4.13 17.92
C LYS A 71 6.07 3.56 18.70
N TYR A 72 5.30 2.66 18.09
CA TYR A 72 4.12 2.07 18.71
C TYR A 72 4.34 0.65 19.22
N ALA A 73 5.57 0.30 19.60
CA ALA A 73 5.98 -1.03 20.04
C ALA A 73 5.03 -1.77 21.00
N PRO A 74 4.46 -1.12 22.04
CA PRO A 74 3.61 -1.84 22.99
C PRO A 74 2.22 -2.19 22.43
N LEU A 75 1.83 -1.67 21.26
CA LEU A 75 0.50 -1.89 20.71
C LEU A 75 0.51 -3.06 19.70
N PRO A 76 -0.50 -3.96 19.72
CA PRO A 76 -0.59 -5.07 18.77
C PRO A 76 -0.94 -4.61 17.35
N TYR A 77 -1.57 -3.44 17.23
CA TYR A 77 -1.92 -2.81 15.96
C TYR A 77 -2.15 -1.32 16.13
N VAL A 78 -2.04 -0.56 15.04
CA VAL A 78 -2.24 0.89 15.02
C VAL A 78 -2.97 1.30 13.75
N GLY A 79 -4.04 2.08 13.90
CA GLY A 79 -4.78 2.66 12.79
C GLY A 79 -4.06 3.86 12.17
N PHE A 80 -4.14 4.01 10.87
CA PHE A 80 -3.69 5.19 10.15
C PHE A 80 -4.60 5.44 8.94
N HIS A 81 -4.35 6.51 8.21
CA HIS A 81 -5.09 6.87 7.01
C HIS A 81 -4.14 7.18 5.86
N VAL A 82 -4.46 6.64 4.68
CA VAL A 82 -3.88 7.11 3.42
C VAL A 82 -4.96 7.95 2.75
N LEU A 83 -4.73 9.25 2.63
CA LEU A 83 -5.79 10.22 2.33
C LEU A 83 -6.94 10.08 3.34
N ASP A 84 -8.18 9.86 2.89
CA ASP A 84 -9.36 9.62 3.72
C ASP A 84 -9.62 8.13 4.01
N LYS A 85 -8.82 7.21 3.46
CA LYS A 85 -9.05 5.77 3.60
C LYS A 85 -8.38 5.23 4.87
N PRO A 86 -9.10 4.50 5.74
CA PRO A 86 -8.52 3.90 6.94
C PRO A 86 -7.69 2.65 6.58
N PHE A 87 -6.51 2.54 7.18
CA PHE A 87 -5.60 1.40 7.11
C PHE A 87 -5.18 0.98 8.52
N LEU A 88 -4.77 -0.27 8.67
CA LEU A 88 -4.36 -0.84 9.94
C LEU A 88 -2.98 -1.46 9.81
N MET A 89 -2.03 -1.00 10.63
CA MET A 89 -0.72 -1.62 10.77
C MET A 89 -0.81 -2.72 11.83
N ILE A 90 -0.61 -3.96 11.42
CA ILE A 90 -0.61 -5.13 12.31
C ILE A 90 0.81 -5.41 12.78
N ARG A 91 0.97 -5.76 14.05
CA ARG A 91 2.28 -6.01 14.66
C ARG A 91 2.35 -7.31 15.44
N ASP A 92 1.24 -7.70 16.06
CA ASP A 92 1.12 -8.97 16.77
C ASP A 92 1.22 -10.14 15.79
N PRO A 93 2.22 -11.04 15.94
CA PRO A 93 2.38 -12.22 15.09
C PRO A 93 1.14 -13.13 15.05
N GLU A 94 0.38 -13.25 16.14
CA GLU A 94 -0.84 -14.06 16.13
C GLU A 94 -1.91 -13.42 15.25
N LEU A 95 -2.07 -12.08 15.28
CA LEU A 95 -2.96 -11.38 14.36
C LEU A 95 -2.50 -11.51 12.90
N VAL A 96 -1.19 -11.44 12.64
CA VAL A 96 -0.65 -11.68 11.29
C VAL A 96 -1.01 -13.08 10.80
N LYS A 97 -0.86 -14.10 11.66
CA LYS A 97 -1.23 -15.49 11.34
C LYS A 97 -2.72 -15.64 11.09
N HIS A 98 -3.57 -14.96 11.86
CA HIS A 98 -5.00 -14.93 11.60
C HIS A 98 -5.31 -14.35 10.22
N ILE A 99 -4.81 -13.16 9.91
CA ILE A 99 -5.10 -12.45 8.66
C ILE A 99 -4.54 -13.20 7.43
N LEU A 100 -3.31 -13.69 7.51
CA LEU A 100 -2.61 -14.27 6.34
C LEU A 100 -2.87 -15.78 6.16
N VAL A 101 -3.30 -16.49 7.20
CA VAL A 101 -3.42 -17.96 7.17
C VAL A 101 -4.81 -18.44 7.61
N LYS A 102 -5.19 -18.23 8.88
CA LYS A 102 -6.41 -18.85 9.44
C LYS A 102 -7.68 -18.30 8.77
N ASP A 103 -7.72 -16.98 8.60
CA ASP A 103 -8.87 -16.21 8.12
C ASP A 103 -8.62 -15.65 6.71
N ALA A 104 -7.66 -16.24 5.96
CA ALA A 104 -7.26 -15.78 4.63
C ALA A 104 -8.42 -15.69 3.62
N ASN A 105 -9.51 -16.43 3.86
CA ASN A 105 -10.73 -16.36 3.05
C ASN A 105 -11.44 -15.00 3.10
N TYR A 106 -11.23 -14.21 4.16
CA TYR A 106 -11.72 -12.83 4.26
C TYR A 106 -10.73 -11.81 3.66
N PHE A 107 -9.45 -12.17 3.55
CA PHE A 107 -8.34 -11.30 3.14
C PHE A 107 -7.69 -11.74 1.83
N GLN A 108 -8.53 -12.14 0.86
CA GLN A 108 -8.07 -12.78 -0.37
C GLN A 108 -7.33 -11.83 -1.33
N ASP A 109 -7.73 -10.56 -1.36
CA ASP A 109 -7.22 -9.58 -2.33
C ASP A 109 -6.34 -8.51 -1.67
N LYS A 110 -5.38 -8.01 -2.44
CA LYS A 110 -4.48 -6.92 -2.02
C LYS A 110 -5.08 -5.56 -2.35
N HIS A 111 -4.58 -4.52 -1.67
CA HIS A 111 -5.02 -3.14 -1.91
C HIS A 111 -4.59 -2.60 -3.29
N LEU A 112 -3.37 -2.94 -3.73
CA LEU A 112 -2.90 -2.63 -5.07
C LEU A 112 -3.52 -3.62 -6.05
N THR A 113 -4.12 -3.09 -7.11
CA THR A 113 -4.91 -3.88 -8.06
C THR A 113 -4.50 -3.55 -9.48
N ALA A 114 -4.59 -4.54 -10.35
CA ALA A 114 -4.37 -4.36 -11.78
C ALA A 114 -5.30 -3.28 -12.35
N ASN A 115 -4.78 -2.51 -13.31
CA ASN A 115 -5.60 -1.66 -14.16
C ASN A 115 -6.13 -2.50 -15.31
N SER A 116 -7.45 -2.55 -15.49
CA SER A 116 -8.08 -3.35 -16.55
C SER A 116 -7.66 -2.92 -17.97
N ASN A 117 -7.24 -1.67 -18.13
CA ASN A 117 -6.81 -1.12 -19.40
C ASN A 117 -5.32 -1.35 -19.68
N ASP A 118 -4.57 -1.87 -18.70
CA ASP A 118 -3.16 -2.23 -18.85
C ASP A 118 -3.01 -3.75 -18.79
N THR A 119 -2.80 -4.34 -19.96
CA THR A 119 -2.61 -5.77 -20.17
C THR A 119 -1.48 -6.35 -19.32
N LEU A 120 -0.39 -5.60 -19.08
CA LEU A 120 0.73 -6.09 -18.26
C LEU A 120 0.33 -6.18 -16.79
N SER A 121 -0.33 -5.15 -16.27
CA SER A 121 -0.82 -5.19 -14.89
C SER A 121 -1.88 -6.28 -14.71
N ALA A 122 -2.75 -6.50 -15.70
CA ALA A 122 -3.80 -7.51 -15.70
C ALA A 122 -3.26 -8.94 -15.78
N ALA A 123 -2.02 -9.14 -16.23
CA ALA A 123 -1.34 -10.43 -16.25
C ALA A 123 -0.44 -10.66 -15.01
N ASN A 124 -0.23 -9.64 -14.17
CA ASN A 124 0.69 -9.72 -13.05
C ASN A 124 0.06 -10.41 -11.83
N LEU A 125 0.60 -11.57 -11.44
CA LEU A 125 0.14 -12.37 -10.30
C LEU A 125 0.03 -11.56 -8.99
N PHE A 126 0.84 -10.53 -8.79
CA PHE A 126 0.82 -9.71 -7.57
C PHE A 126 -0.31 -8.67 -7.55
N LEU A 127 -0.93 -8.38 -8.70
CA LEU A 127 -1.95 -7.33 -8.87
C LEU A 127 -3.33 -7.87 -9.22
N ILE A 128 -3.41 -9.08 -9.77
CA ILE A 128 -4.69 -9.72 -10.09
C ILE A 128 -5.43 -10.16 -8.82
N LYS A 129 -6.77 -10.07 -8.88
CA LYS A 129 -7.68 -10.48 -7.80
C LYS A 129 -8.20 -11.90 -7.97
N ASN A 130 -8.80 -12.43 -6.92
CA ASN A 130 -9.55 -13.68 -7.01
C ASN A 130 -10.79 -13.52 -7.91
N PRO A 131 -11.20 -14.57 -8.65
CA PRO A 131 -10.66 -15.94 -8.65
C PRO A 131 -9.46 -16.16 -9.61
N ALA A 132 -9.15 -15.21 -10.49
CA ALA A 132 -8.08 -15.33 -11.49
C ALA A 132 -6.70 -15.58 -10.84
N TRP A 133 -6.42 -14.90 -9.73
CA TRP A 133 -5.23 -15.11 -8.91
C TRP A 133 -5.03 -16.58 -8.54
N LYS A 134 -6.07 -17.23 -8.00
CA LYS A 134 -6.00 -18.62 -7.53
C LYS A 134 -5.71 -19.59 -8.67
N TYR A 135 -6.32 -19.35 -9.84
CA TYR A 135 -6.09 -20.14 -11.05
C TYR A 135 -4.66 -19.97 -11.59
N LEU A 136 -4.16 -18.73 -11.70
CA LEU A 136 -2.80 -18.50 -12.20
C LEU A 136 -1.75 -19.02 -11.22
N ARG A 137 -1.96 -18.82 -9.91
CA ARG A 137 -1.07 -19.31 -8.86
C ARG A 137 -0.94 -20.82 -8.89
N SER A 138 -2.04 -21.56 -9.05
CA SER A 138 -1.98 -23.03 -9.08
C SER A 138 -1.13 -23.54 -10.25
N LYS A 139 -1.27 -22.92 -11.44
CA LYS A 139 -0.43 -23.23 -12.60
C LYS A 139 1.05 -22.94 -12.34
N LEU A 140 1.36 -21.75 -11.84
CA LEU A 140 2.75 -21.34 -11.59
C LEU A 140 3.42 -22.17 -10.49
N THR A 141 2.69 -22.54 -9.44
CA THR A 141 3.23 -23.36 -8.34
C THR A 141 3.79 -24.70 -8.84
N SER A 142 3.20 -25.28 -9.88
CA SER A 142 3.68 -26.53 -10.49
C SER A 142 5.03 -26.41 -11.20
N VAL A 143 5.48 -25.19 -11.52
CA VAL A 143 6.78 -24.92 -12.15
C VAL A 143 7.89 -24.81 -11.08
N TYR A 144 7.56 -24.31 -9.89
CA TYR A 144 8.51 -24.06 -8.80
C TYR A 144 8.62 -25.22 -7.78
N THR A 145 8.36 -26.46 -8.22
CA THR A 145 8.57 -27.63 -7.35
C THR A 145 10.06 -27.84 -7.05
N ALA A 146 10.39 -28.44 -5.90
CA ALA A 146 11.77 -28.74 -5.52
C ALA A 146 12.54 -29.53 -6.59
N GLY A 147 11.89 -30.49 -7.26
CA GLY A 147 12.52 -31.28 -8.32
C GLY A 147 12.86 -30.46 -9.57
N LYS A 148 11.98 -29.53 -9.98
CA LYS A 148 12.26 -28.61 -11.10
C LYS A 148 13.33 -27.59 -10.74
N LEU A 149 13.29 -27.04 -9.52
CA LEU A 149 14.33 -26.14 -9.01
C LEU A 149 15.71 -26.81 -8.98
N LYS A 150 15.78 -28.06 -8.53
CA LYS A 150 17.04 -28.83 -8.55
C LYS A 150 17.60 -28.99 -9.96
N LYS A 151 16.74 -29.21 -10.97
CA LYS A 151 17.17 -29.29 -12.37
C LYS A 151 17.66 -27.96 -12.95
N MET A 152 17.21 -26.83 -12.39
CA MET A 152 17.68 -25.49 -12.79
C MET A 152 19.00 -25.11 -12.10
N PHE A 153 19.44 -25.87 -11.09
CA PHE A 153 20.60 -25.53 -10.27
C PHE A 153 21.89 -25.48 -11.09
N ASP A 154 22.12 -26.45 -11.96
CA ASP A 154 23.33 -26.49 -12.78
C ASP A 154 23.43 -25.27 -13.70
N LEU A 155 22.32 -24.87 -14.33
CA LEU A 155 22.27 -23.65 -15.14
C LEU A 155 22.52 -22.38 -14.32
N MET A 156 22.02 -22.31 -13.09
CA MET A 156 22.30 -21.18 -12.19
C MET A 156 23.81 -21.09 -11.87
N ILE A 157 24.47 -22.23 -11.65
CA ILE A 157 25.91 -22.28 -11.41
C ILE A 157 26.69 -21.78 -12.63
N ASP A 158 26.29 -22.18 -13.84
CA ASP A 158 26.98 -21.72 -15.05
C ASP A 158 26.84 -20.20 -15.24
N VAL A 159 25.64 -19.64 -15.01
CA VAL A 159 25.43 -18.18 -15.03
C VAL A 159 26.27 -17.47 -13.96
N CYS A 160 26.44 -18.08 -12.78
CA CYS A 160 27.31 -17.53 -11.74
C CYS A 160 28.79 -17.52 -12.16
N LYS A 161 29.29 -18.57 -12.83
CA LYS A 161 30.67 -18.62 -13.34
C LYS A 161 30.91 -17.59 -14.44
N ASP A 162 29.94 -17.42 -15.34
CA ASP A 162 30.01 -16.41 -16.39
C ASP A 162 30.10 -15.00 -15.78
N LEU A 163 29.31 -14.75 -14.73
CA LEU A 163 29.35 -13.50 -13.98
C LEU A 163 30.70 -13.31 -13.26
N GLU A 164 31.23 -14.34 -12.61
CA GLU A 164 32.54 -14.30 -11.94
C GLU A 164 33.66 -13.96 -12.93
N THR A 165 33.70 -14.66 -14.06
CA THR A 165 34.66 -14.41 -15.14
C THR A 165 34.57 -12.96 -15.64
N TYR A 166 33.36 -12.44 -15.82
CA TYR A 166 33.18 -11.04 -16.22
C TYR A 166 33.69 -10.06 -15.15
N LEU A 167 33.40 -10.30 -13.87
CA LEU A 167 33.86 -9.45 -12.77
C LEU A 167 35.39 -9.46 -12.66
N GLU A 168 36.03 -10.62 -12.80
CA GLU A 168 37.50 -10.73 -12.83
C GLU A 168 38.11 -9.92 -13.99
N SER A 169 37.47 -9.96 -15.17
CA SER A 169 37.92 -9.20 -16.35
C SER A 169 37.81 -7.67 -16.16
N CYS A 170 36.96 -7.22 -15.24
CA CYS A 170 36.78 -5.81 -14.95
C CYS A 170 37.86 -5.24 -14.01
N HIS A 171 38.79 -6.08 -13.50
CA HIS A 171 39.85 -5.69 -12.56
C HIS A 171 39.33 -4.86 -11.39
N LEU A 172 38.18 -5.24 -10.83
CA LEU A 172 37.62 -4.60 -9.65
C LEU A 172 38.43 -5.08 -8.43
N ASP A 173 39.25 -4.20 -7.87
CA ASP A 173 40.03 -4.42 -6.64
C ASP A 173 39.17 -4.81 -5.42
#